data_AF-A0A1I3T6N9-F1
#
_entry.id   AF-A0A1I3T6N9-F1
#
_cell.length_a   1.000
_cell.length_b   1.000
_cell.length_c   1.000
_cell.angle_alpha   90.00
_cell.angle_beta   90.00
_cell.angle_gamma   90.00
#
_symmetry.space_group_name_H-M   'P 1'
#
loop_
_entity.id
_entity.type
_entity.pdbx_description
1 polymer ?
#
loop_
_entity_poly.entity_id
_entity_poly.type
_entity_poly.pdbx_seq_one_letter_code
_entity_poly.pdbx_strand_id
1 'polypeptide(L)'
;MKIEGGKFYQNSKGLIRYVEGFETKKKRWGNWEEVVYYPVSLTGKHGAKRTCALSTMSGWAKREWDPEAANYISPLREKAATLLANPSLLNKESARILVDHLVAAAKEELRRELGLETGHGQEE
;
A
#
# COMPACT_ATOMS: atom_id res chain seq x y z
N MET A 1 4.18 14.86 -5.61
CA MET A 1 5.12 13.89 -5.02
C MET A 1 6.46 14.04 -5.70
N LYS A 2 7.57 14.08 -4.96
CA LYS A 2 8.92 14.09 -5.53
C LYS A 2 9.42 12.65 -5.62
N ILE A 3 9.86 12.22 -6.82
CA ILE A 3 10.40 10.87 -7.03
C ILE A 3 11.88 10.88 -6.70
N GLU A 4 12.33 9.87 -5.98
CA GLU A 4 13.69 9.64 -5.52
C GLU A 4 14.11 8.21 -5.85
N GLY A 5 15.41 8.02 -6.12
CA GLY A 5 16.00 6.70 -6.31
C GLY A 5 16.10 5.89 -5.02
N GLY A 6 16.12 4.57 -5.13
CA GLY A 6 16.17 3.65 -3.99
C GLY A 6 14.81 3.38 -3.33
N LYS A 7 13.70 3.86 -3.91
CA LYS A 7 12.37 3.78 -3.29
C LYS A 7 11.35 3.05 -4.15
N PHE A 8 10.30 2.53 -3.50
CA PHE A 8 9.18 1.91 -4.18
C PHE A 8 8.01 2.88 -4.30
N TYR A 9 7.27 2.77 -5.39
CA TYR A 9 6.11 3.60 -5.67
C TYR A 9 4.95 2.74 -6.15
N GLN A 10 3.75 3.11 -5.74
CA GLN A 10 2.50 2.45 -6.12
C GLN A 10 1.56 3.44 -6.82
N ASN A 11 0.86 2.96 -7.85
CA ASN A 11 -0.22 3.72 -8.47
C ASN A 11 -1.60 3.36 -7.90
N SER A 12 -2.63 4.04 -8.42
CA SER A 12 -4.03 3.79 -8.06
C SER A 12 -4.54 2.37 -8.37
N LYS A 13 -3.85 1.61 -9.23
CA LYS A 13 -4.20 0.21 -9.55
C LYS A 13 -3.46 -0.80 -8.68
N GLY A 14 -2.69 -0.35 -7.69
CA GLY A 14 -1.93 -1.21 -6.79
C GLY A 14 -0.62 -1.77 -7.38
N LEU A 15 -0.26 -1.42 -8.62
CA LEU A 15 0.99 -1.87 -9.24
C LEU A 15 2.17 -1.17 -8.59
N ILE A 16 3.22 -1.93 -8.28
CA ILE A 16 4.41 -1.44 -7.57
C ILE A 16 5.61 -1.38 -8.54
N ARG A 17 6.45 -0.34 -8.39
CA ARG A 17 7.71 -0.19 -9.10
C ARG A 17 8.81 0.22 -8.12
N TYR A 18 9.97 -0.41 -8.22
CA TYR A 18 11.19 0.03 -7.55
C TYR A 18 11.94 1.00 -8.46
N VAL A 19 12.21 2.21 -8.00
CA VAL A 19 13.00 3.19 -8.74
C VAL A 19 14.46 3.04 -8.35
N GLU A 20 15.29 2.66 -9.30
CA GLU A 20 16.74 2.51 -9.10
C GLU A 20 17.43 3.87 -9.06
N GLY A 21 17.01 4.79 -9.93
CA GLY A 21 17.61 6.11 -10.05
C GLY A 21 17.20 6.82 -11.34
N PHE A 22 18.06 7.70 -11.82
CA PHE A 22 17.83 8.54 -12.98
C PHE A 22 19.00 8.45 -13.96
N GLU A 23 18.70 8.42 -15.25
CA GLU A 23 19.70 8.44 -16.33
C GLU A 23 19.43 9.65 -17.22
N THR A 24 20.47 10.45 -17.49
CA THR A 24 20.37 11.57 -18.44
C THR A 24 20.65 11.09 -19.86
N LYS A 25 19.72 11.29 -20.79
CA LYS A 25 19.90 11.01 -22.21
C LYS A 25 20.06 12.29 -23.01
N LYS A 26 21.05 12.30 -23.92
CA LYS A 26 21.26 13.39 -24.88
C LYS A 26 20.33 13.24 -26.08
N LYS A 27 19.63 14.31 -26.45
CA LYS A 27 18.85 14.43 -27.70
C LYS A 27 19.23 15.70 -28.44
N ARG A 28 18.76 15.81 -29.70
CA ARG A 28 18.97 16.98 -30.58
C ARG A 28 18.57 18.32 -29.93
N TRP A 29 17.58 18.32 -29.04
CA TRP A 29 17.00 19.52 -28.42
C TRP A 29 17.44 19.74 -26.97
N GLY A 30 18.40 18.97 -26.47
CA GLY A 30 18.89 19.07 -25.10
C GLY A 30 18.97 17.72 -24.38
N ASN A 31 19.17 17.78 -23.08
CA ASN A 31 19.25 16.62 -22.20
C ASN A 31 17.88 16.33 -21.58
N TRP A 32 17.54 15.06 -21.48
CA TRP A 32 16.31 14.60 -20.85
C TRP A 32 16.64 13.59 -19.76
N GLU A 33 16.03 13.72 -18.57
CA GLU A 33 16.16 12.75 -17.48
C GLU A 33 15.08 11.67 -17.57
N GLU A 34 15.53 10.42 -17.64
CA GLU A 34 14.67 9.25 -17.54
C GLU A 34 14.81 8.60 -16.17
N VAL A 35 13.68 8.15 -15.63
CA VAL A 35 13.63 7.31 -14.43
C VAL A 35 13.91 5.88 -14.85
N VAL A 36 14.80 5.25 -14.11
CA VAL A 36 15.12 3.83 -14.22
C VAL A 36 14.35 3.08 -13.15
N TYR A 37 13.57 2.08 -13.54
CA TYR A 37 12.74 1.35 -12.58
C TYR A 37 12.53 -0.13 -12.95
N TYR A 38 12.15 -0.91 -11.95
CA TYR A 38 11.79 -2.32 -12.06
C TYR A 38 10.33 -2.50 -11.64
N PRO A 39 9.45 -3.08 -12.47
CA PRO A 39 8.13 -3.52 -12.03
C PRO A 39 8.29 -4.59 -10.94
N VAL A 40 7.46 -4.54 -9.90
CA VAL A 40 7.50 -5.50 -8.79
C VAL A 40 6.20 -6.30 -8.78
N SER A 41 6.31 -7.63 -8.78
CA SER A 41 5.14 -8.51 -8.64
C SER A 41 4.60 -8.50 -7.22
N LEU A 42 3.38 -9.00 -7.02
CA LEU A 42 2.79 -9.20 -5.69
C LEU A 42 3.63 -10.12 -4.79
N THR A 43 4.47 -10.97 -5.39
CA THR A 43 5.41 -11.87 -4.69
C THR A 43 6.75 -11.20 -4.35
N GLY A 44 6.90 -9.90 -4.61
CA GLY A 44 8.13 -9.14 -4.33
C GLY A 44 9.25 -9.35 -5.35
N LYS A 45 9.02 -10.09 -6.44
CA LYS A 45 10.04 -10.31 -7.48
C LYS A 45 10.14 -9.10 -8.41
N HIS A 46 11.36 -8.64 -8.64
CA HIS A 46 11.65 -7.61 -9.63
C HIS A 46 11.58 -8.18 -11.05
N GLY A 47 10.85 -7.50 -11.92
CA GLY A 47 10.81 -7.77 -13.36
C GLY A 47 12.01 -7.14 -14.09
N ALA A 48 11.94 -7.08 -15.41
CA ALA A 48 12.99 -6.47 -16.23
C ALA A 48 13.11 -4.95 -16.00
N LYS A 49 14.34 -4.44 -16.08
CA LYS A 49 14.67 -3.01 -16.05
C LYS A 49 13.91 -2.27 -17.14
N ARG A 50 13.29 -1.14 -16.80
CA ARG A 50 12.63 -0.23 -17.75
C ARG A 50 13.06 1.19 -17.49
N THR A 51 12.90 2.03 -18.51
CA THR A 51 13.09 3.47 -18.38
C THR A 51 11.87 4.23 -18.88
N CYS A 52 11.60 5.39 -18.29
CA CYS A 52 10.59 6.32 -18.80
C CYS A 52 10.95 7.75 -18.45
N ALA A 53 10.31 8.71 -19.10
CA ALA A 53 10.43 10.13 -18.75
C ALA A 53 10.04 10.40 -17.28
N LEU A 54 10.82 11.27 -16.60
CA LEU A 54 10.51 11.72 -15.22
C LEU A 54 9.10 12.29 -15.07
N SER A 55 8.65 13.07 -16.05
CA SER A 55 7.29 13.62 -16.09
C SER A 55 6.24 12.50 -16.11
N THR A 56 6.44 11.45 -16.91
CA THR A 56 5.54 10.30 -17.00
C THR A 56 5.50 9.52 -15.70
N MET A 57 6.66 9.24 -15.08
CA MET A 57 6.70 8.51 -13.80
C MET A 57 6.02 9.29 -12.69
N SER A 58 6.27 10.60 -12.61
CA SER A 58 5.66 11.47 -11.60
C SER A 58 4.14 11.54 -11.70
N GLY A 59 3.59 11.46 -12.92
CA GLY A 59 2.13 11.38 -13.12
C GLY A 59 1.52 10.02 -12.72
N TRP A 60 2.31 8.96 -12.83
CA TRP A 60 1.90 7.58 -12.53
C TRP A 60 2.00 7.24 -11.03
N ALA A 61 3.09 7.62 -10.37
CA ALA A 61 3.34 7.34 -8.97
C ALA A 61 2.41 8.16 -8.07
N LYS A 62 1.53 7.47 -7.33
CA LYS A 62 0.54 8.13 -6.46
C LYS A 62 1.00 8.23 -5.02
N ARG A 63 1.73 7.23 -4.54
CA ARG A 63 2.30 7.20 -3.19
C ARG A 63 3.58 6.38 -3.13
N GLU A 64 4.37 6.65 -2.11
CA GLU A 64 5.52 5.83 -1.73
C GLU A 64 4.98 4.52 -1.18
N TRP A 65 5.57 3.41 -1.61
CA TRP A 65 5.23 2.08 -1.13
C TRP A 65 6.32 1.62 -0.19
N ASP A 66 5.94 1.14 0.98
CA ASP A 66 6.85 0.49 1.90
C ASP A 66 6.59 -1.02 1.85
N PRO A 67 7.50 -1.83 1.27
CA PRO A 67 7.35 -3.28 1.23
C PRO A 67 7.46 -3.92 2.62
N GLU A 68 8.12 -3.28 3.60
CA GLU A 68 8.23 -3.80 4.95
C GLU A 68 6.93 -3.58 5.74
N ALA A 69 6.22 -2.49 5.48
CA ALA A 69 4.91 -2.22 6.07
C ALA A 69 3.87 -3.32 5.77
N ALA A 70 3.99 -4.03 4.64
CA ALA A 70 3.11 -5.17 4.33
C ALA A 70 3.33 -6.37 5.26
N ASN A 71 4.54 -6.53 5.79
CA ASN A 71 4.90 -7.58 6.74
C ASN A 71 4.83 -7.10 8.20
N TYR A 72 4.50 -5.83 8.41
CA TYR A 72 4.38 -5.25 9.75
C TYR A 72 3.14 -5.82 10.45
N ILE A 73 3.36 -6.76 11.34
CA ILE A 73 2.35 -7.23 12.28
C ILE A 73 2.28 -6.19 13.39
N SER A 74 1.19 -5.42 13.42
CA SER A 74 0.97 -4.42 14.47
C SER A 74 1.01 -5.08 15.86
N PRO A 75 1.84 -4.58 16.81
CA PRO A 75 1.84 -5.03 18.19
C PRO A 75 0.46 -4.93 18.87
N LEU A 76 -0.42 -4.04 18.37
CA LEU A 76 -1.80 -3.90 18.85
C LEU A 76 -2.68 -5.07 18.42
N ARG A 77 -2.46 -5.63 17.22
CA ARG A 77 -3.16 -6.83 16.74
C ARG A 77 -2.78 -8.06 17.55
N GLU A 78 -1.49 -8.22 17.88
CA GLU A 78 -1.06 -9.31 18.75
C GLU A 78 -1.64 -9.17 20.16
N LYS A 79 -1.59 -7.97 20.75
CA LYS A 79 -2.22 -7.70 22.06
C LYS A 79 -3.73 -8.00 22.04
N ALA A 80 -4.45 -7.62 20.98
CA ALA A 80 -5.86 -7.94 20.83
C ALA A 80 -6.11 -9.46 20.71
N ALA A 81 -5.28 -10.17 19.94
CA ALA A 81 -5.35 -11.62 19.82
C ALA A 81 -5.07 -12.32 21.16
N THR A 82 -4.10 -11.85 21.94
CA THR A 82 -3.80 -12.36 23.29
C THR A 82 -4.94 -12.10 24.28
N LEU A 83 -5.57 -10.92 24.23
CA LEU A 83 -6.72 -10.58 25.08
C LEU A 83 -7.95 -11.43 24.74
N LEU A 84 -8.18 -11.71 23.46
CA LEU A 84 -9.27 -12.57 22.99
C LEU A 84 -9.02 -14.07 23.21
N ALA A 85 -7.75 -14.47 23.31
CA ALA A 85 -7.36 -15.84 23.60
C ALA A 85 -7.52 -16.23 25.08
N ASN A 86 -7.97 -15.31 25.95
CA ASN A 86 -8.13 -15.56 27.37
C ASN A 86 -9.55 -16.13 27.68
N PRO A 87 -9.68 -17.42 28.00
CA PRO A 87 -10.97 -18.11 28.14
C PRO A 87 -11.74 -17.76 29.43
N SER A 88 -11.17 -16.91 30.29
CA SER A 88 -11.73 -16.54 31.60
C SER A 88 -12.59 -15.27 31.59
N LEU A 89 -12.57 -14.49 30.50
CA LEU A 89 -13.20 -13.16 30.45
C LEU A 89 -14.58 -13.15 29.80
N LEU A 90 -14.86 -14.05 28.86
CA LEU A 90 -16.09 -14.06 28.08
C LEU A 90 -16.53 -15.51 27.83
N ASN A 91 -17.83 -15.77 27.97
CA ASN A 91 -18.40 -17.01 27.45
C ASN A 91 -18.28 -17.04 25.91
N LYS A 92 -18.40 -18.23 25.32
CA LYS A 92 -18.15 -18.46 23.89
C LYS A 92 -18.99 -17.56 22.96
N GLU A 93 -20.19 -17.20 23.39
CA GLU A 93 -21.12 -16.36 22.61
C GLU A 93 -20.68 -14.89 22.65
N SER A 94 -20.39 -14.36 23.83
CA SER A 94 -19.91 -12.98 23.99
C SER A 94 -18.53 -12.76 23.38
N ALA A 95 -17.65 -13.76 23.41
CA ALA A 95 -16.35 -13.71 22.73
C ALA A 95 -16.51 -13.58 21.20
N ARG A 96 -17.47 -14.31 20.62
CA ARG A 96 -17.78 -14.25 19.19
C ARG A 96 -18.33 -12.87 18.79
N ILE A 97 -19.26 -12.33 19.57
CA ILE A 97 -19.81 -10.98 19.36
C ILE A 97 -18.69 -9.92 19.39
N LEU A 98 -17.78 -10.00 20.36
CA LEU A 98 -16.65 -9.07 20.45
C LEU A 98 -15.71 -9.16 19.25
N VAL A 99 -15.39 -10.38 18.78
CA VAL A 99 -14.58 -10.59 17.57
C VAL A 99 -15.27 -9.99 16.35
N ASP A 100 -16.59 -10.19 16.19
CA ASP A 100 -17.36 -9.64 15.09
C ASP A 100 -17.31 -8.09 15.08
N HIS A 101 -17.42 -7.46 16.26
CA HIS A 101 -17.29 -6.00 16.39
C HIS A 101 -15.88 -5.48 16.07
N LEU A 102 -14.82 -6.16 16.52
CA LEU A 102 -13.43 -5.77 16.24
C LEU A 102 -13.10 -5.92 14.75
N VAL A 103 -13.58 -7.00 14.11
CA VAL A 103 -13.45 -7.20 12.67
C VAL A 103 -14.20 -6.12 11.89
N ALA A 104 -15.40 -5.74 12.34
CA ALA A 104 -16.16 -4.65 11.73
C ALA A 104 -15.44 -3.29 11.86
N ALA A 105 -14.91 -2.97 13.03
CA ALA A 105 -14.14 -1.75 13.27
C ALA A 105 -12.87 -1.69 12.40
N ALA A 106 -12.12 -2.80 12.32
CA ALA A 106 -10.92 -2.89 11.47
C ALA A 106 -11.24 -2.76 9.97
N LYS A 107 -12.36 -3.32 9.52
CA LYS A 107 -12.84 -3.13 8.13
C LYS A 107 -13.19 -1.67 7.86
N GLU A 108 -13.79 -0.99 8.84
CA GLU A 108 -14.19 0.41 8.69
C GLU A 108 -13.00 1.36 8.67
N GLU A 109 -11.99 1.09 9.50
CA GLU A 109 -10.73 1.84 9.49
C GLU A 109 -9.98 1.70 8.16
N LEU A 110 -9.89 0.47 7.63
CA LEU A 110 -9.37 0.19 6.29
C LEU A 110 -10.16 0.91 5.18
N ARG A 111 -11.49 0.98 5.28
CA ARG A 111 -12.31 1.72 4.30
C ARG A 111 -11.99 3.22 4.30
N ARG A 112 -11.85 3.82 5.48
CA ARG A 112 -11.47 5.23 5.62
C ARG A 112 -10.09 5.52 5.03
N GLU A 113 -9.09 4.69 5.34
CA GLU A 113 -7.74 4.84 4.78
C GLU A 113 -7.68 4.68 3.26
N LEU A 114 -8.54 3.81 2.71
CA LEU A 114 -8.65 3.58 1.27
C LEU A 114 -9.54 4.60 0.54
N GLY A 115 -10.13 5.57 1.26
CA GLY A 115 -11.05 6.56 0.68
C GLY A 115 -12.34 5.95 0.14
N LEU A 116 -12.74 4.79 0.66
CA LEU A 116 -14.00 4.13 0.33
C LEU A 116 -15.06 4.69 1.28
N GLU A 117 -15.69 5.83 0.93
CA GLU A 117 -16.83 6.33 1.67
C GLU A 117 -17.94 5.26 1.70
N THR A 118 -18.51 5.03 2.88
CA THR A 118 -19.76 4.29 3.01
C THR A 118 -20.83 5.09 2.30
N GLY A 119 -21.27 4.62 1.13
CA GLY A 119 -22.43 5.15 0.44
C GLY A 119 -23.64 5.09 1.37
N HIS A 120 -23.95 6.22 1.99
CA HIS A 120 -25.25 6.52 2.58
C HIS A 120 -26.13 7.12 1.48
N GLY A 121 -27.28 6.48 1.22
CA GLY A 121 -28.39 6.96 0.39
C GLY A 121 -28.65 6.05 -0.81
N GLN A 122 -29.87 5.57 -1.11
CA GLN A 122 -31.25 5.88 -0.69
C GLN A 122 -32.07 4.57 -0.87
N GLU A 123 -32.94 4.21 0.08
CA GLU A 123 -34.41 4.26 -0.08
C GLU A 123 -34.91 3.93 -1.49
N GLU A 124 -35.46 2.72 -1.65
CA GLU A 124 -36.79 2.45 -2.24
C GLU A 124 -37.39 1.20 -1.55
#